data_AF-A0A9E4FU45-F1
#
_entry.id   AF-A0A9E4FU45-F1
#
_cell.length_a   1.000
_cell.length_b   1.000
_cell.length_c   1.000
_cell.angle_alpha   90.00
_cell.angle_beta   90.00
_cell.angle_gamma   90.00
#
_symmetry.space_group_name_H-M   'P 1'
#
loop_
_entity.id
_entity.type
_entity.pdbx_description
1 polymer ?
#
loop_
_entity_poly.entity_id
_entity_poly.type
_entity_poly.pdbx_seq_one_letter_code
_entity_poly.pdbx_strand_id
1 'polypeptide(L)'
;MTTEEQVAYVRRELNLPDEVVAVNAGSWGPLCEAARRAIADGYAQEAAARGDDPDGMRAGRMGLHRYQAPIDDAKAEVARFINCSPDEVALTDSSTTAMNVFLWGYDFAPGDE
;
A
#
# COMPACT_ATOMS: atom_id res chain seq x y z
N MET A 1 28.43 -8.78 0.48
CA MET A 1 27.92 -8.07 1.66
C MET A 1 27.82 -9.08 2.78
N THR A 2 28.44 -8.83 3.93
CA THR A 2 28.31 -9.67 5.13
C THR A 2 26.93 -9.48 5.76
N THR A 3 26.54 -10.37 6.67
CA THR A 3 25.29 -10.23 7.43
C THR A 3 25.27 -8.95 8.25
N GLU A 4 26.39 -8.56 8.85
CA GLU A 4 26.51 -7.30 9.59
C GLU A 4 26.28 -6.09 8.69
N GLU A 5 26.85 -6.09 7.48
CA GLU A 5 26.64 -5.04 6.49
C GLU A 5 25.17 -4.99 6.03
N GLN A 6 24.50 -6.14 5.87
CA GLN A 6 23.08 -6.24 5.54
C GLN A 6 22.18 -5.64 6.63
N VAL A 7 22.42 -6.02 7.89
CA VAL A 7 21.65 -5.52 9.04
C VAL A 7 21.86 -4.02 9.20
N ALA A 8 23.10 -3.54 9.10
CA ALA A 8 23.41 -2.12 9.15
C ALA A 8 22.75 -1.34 8.00
N TYR A 9 22.69 -1.91 6.80
CA TYR A 9 21.96 -1.32 5.68
C TYR A 9 20.47 -1.19 5.98
N VAL A 10 19.80 -2.27 6.38
CA VAL A 10 18.37 -2.24 6.72
C VAL A 10 18.09 -1.26 7.86
N ARG A 11 18.94 -1.22 8.90
CA ARG A 11 18.74 -0.30 10.04
C ARG A 11 18.75 1.17 9.64
N ARG A 12 19.55 1.56 8.64
CA ARG A 12 19.57 2.93 8.08
C ARG A 12 18.28 3.26 7.34
N GLU A 13 17.70 2.29 6.63
CA GLU A 13 16.45 2.50 5.90
C GLU A 13 15.26 2.77 6.84
N LEU A 14 15.28 2.30 8.09
CA LEU A 14 14.16 2.42 9.02
C LEU A 14 13.95 3.84 9.58
N ASN A 15 14.80 4.83 9.30
CA ASN A 15 14.59 6.21 9.74
C ASN A 15 14.28 6.38 11.25
N LEU A 16 14.85 5.52 12.10
CA LEU A 16 14.76 5.62 13.56
C LEU A 16 16.07 6.18 14.13
N PRO A 17 16.03 7.12 15.10
CA PRO A 17 17.23 7.55 15.82
C PRO A 17 17.98 6.37 16.45
N ASP A 18 19.29 6.46 16.59
CA ASP A 18 20.13 5.37 17.10
C ASP A 18 19.83 5.06 18.57
N GLU A 19 19.38 6.06 19.32
CA GLU A 19 18.95 5.94 20.71
C GLU A 19 17.58 5.24 20.88
N VAL A 20 16.82 5.04 19.80
CA VAL A 20 15.49 4.42 19.86
C VAL A 20 15.57 2.92 19.61
N VAL A 21 15.12 2.15 20.59
CA VAL A 21 14.90 0.71 20.48
C VAL A 21 13.41 0.43 20.27
N ALA A 22 13.01 0.14 19.03
CA ALA A 22 11.62 -0.11 18.66
C ALA A 22 11.19 -1.55 18.99
N VAL A 23 10.67 -1.78 20.20
CA VAL A 23 10.19 -3.10 20.67
C VAL A 23 8.71 -3.38 20.38
N ASN A 24 8.01 -2.46 19.71
CA ASN A 24 6.60 -2.62 19.31
C ASN A 24 6.38 -2.56 17.78
N ALA A 25 7.41 -2.91 17.00
CA ALA A 25 7.35 -2.89 15.53
C ALA A 25 6.34 -3.88 14.94
N GLY A 26 5.86 -4.86 15.72
CA GLY A 26 4.78 -5.76 15.33
C GLY A 26 3.40 -5.09 15.26
N SER A 27 3.20 -3.96 15.94
CA SER A 27 1.97 -3.17 15.83
C SER A 27 2.13 -2.07 14.78
N TRP A 28 3.17 -1.25 14.93
CA TRP A 28 3.48 -0.12 14.05
C TRP A 28 4.98 -0.03 13.87
N GLY A 29 5.45 -0.62 12.77
CA GLY A 29 6.85 -0.55 12.38
C GLY A 29 7.24 0.84 11.87
N PRO A 30 8.53 1.19 11.94
CA PRO A 30 9.03 2.38 11.29
C PRO A 30 8.86 2.31 9.76
N LEU A 31 8.59 3.46 9.15
CA LEU A 31 8.44 3.58 7.70
C LEU A 31 9.81 3.66 7.04
N CYS A 32 10.12 2.70 6.15
CA CYS A 32 11.40 2.68 5.46
C CYS A 32 11.56 3.83 4.45
N GLU A 33 12.80 4.19 4.14
CA GLU A 33 13.10 5.31 3.24
C GLU A 33 12.52 5.11 1.83
N ALA A 34 12.57 3.88 1.31
CA ALA A 34 11.93 3.55 0.05
C ALA A 34 10.42 3.89 0.04
N ALA A 35 9.70 3.56 1.10
CA ALA A 35 8.27 3.87 1.21
C ALA A 35 8.02 5.37 1.42
N ARG A 36 8.85 6.06 2.21
CA ARG A 36 8.76 7.52 2.38
C ARG A 36 8.92 8.25 1.05
N ARG A 37 9.91 7.87 0.27
CA ARG A 37 10.15 8.42 -1.07
C ARG A 37 8.97 8.16 -2.01
N ALA A 38 8.48 6.93 -2.07
CA ALA A 38 7.33 6.60 -2.92
C ALA A 38 6.09 7.45 -2.58
N ILE A 39 5.81 7.66 -1.29
CA ILE A 39 4.73 8.53 -0.83
C ILE A 39 4.97 9.99 -1.24
N ALA A 40 6.18 10.52 -1.01
CA ALA A 40 6.52 11.89 -1.35
C ALA A 40 6.44 12.14 -2.87
N ASP A 41 6.99 11.24 -3.66
CA ASP A 41 6.96 11.29 -5.12
C ASP A 41 5.52 11.20 -5.64
N GLY A 42 4.71 10.31 -5.08
CA GLY A 42 3.28 10.19 -5.41
C GLY A 42 2.51 11.49 -5.14
N TYR A 43 2.68 12.10 -3.96
CA TYR A 43 2.06 13.39 -3.67
C TYR A 43 2.56 14.52 -4.58
N ALA A 44 3.85 14.54 -4.91
CA ALA A 44 4.42 15.55 -5.81
C ALA A 44 3.86 15.40 -7.24
N GLN A 45 3.75 14.17 -7.75
CA GLN A 45 3.15 13.86 -9.04
C GLN A 45 1.68 14.30 -9.10
N GLU A 46 0.89 13.96 -8.08
CA GLU A 46 -0.51 14.38 -7.99
C GLU A 46 -0.66 15.90 -7.91
N ALA A 47 0.20 16.58 -7.13
CA ALA A 47 0.18 18.04 -7.02
C ALA A 47 0.59 18.72 -8.35
N ALA A 48 1.52 18.14 -9.10
CA ALA A 48 1.94 18.62 -10.41
C ALA A 48 0.88 18.34 -11.49
N ALA A 49 0.09 17.28 -11.34
CA ALA A 49 -1.00 16.90 -12.24
C ALA A 49 -2.24 17.81 -12.14
N ARG A 50 -2.12 19.01 -11.56
CA ARG A 50 -3.20 20.02 -11.47
C ARG A 50 -3.86 20.24 -12.85
N GLY A 51 -5.03 19.62 -12.98
CA GLY A 51 -5.85 19.61 -14.17
C GLY A 51 -7.20 19.01 -13.82
N ASP A 52 -8.00 19.71 -13.01
CA ASP A 52 -9.45 19.54 -13.07
C ASP A 52 -9.88 20.08 -14.45
N ASP A 53 -9.66 19.29 -15.50
CA ASP A 53 -10.30 19.53 -16.79
C ASP A 53 -11.82 19.45 -16.56
N PRO A 54 -12.55 20.58 -16.59
CA PRO A 54 -13.97 20.59 -16.29
C PRO A 54 -14.76 19.71 -17.25
N ASP A 55 -14.24 19.48 -18.47
CA ASP A 55 -14.85 18.63 -19.48
C ASP A 55 -14.57 17.14 -19.22
N GLY A 56 -13.36 16.77 -18.80
CA GLY A 56 -13.03 15.44 -18.28
C GLY A 56 -13.83 15.06 -17.03
N MET A 57 -14.08 16.04 -16.14
CA MET A 57 -14.94 15.90 -14.95
C MET A 57 -16.41 15.68 -15.32
N ARG A 58 -16.93 16.45 -16.30
CA ARG A 58 -18.31 16.30 -16.81
C ARG A 58 -18.54 15.04 -17.63
N ALA A 59 -17.49 14.51 -18.27
CA ALA A 59 -17.55 13.27 -19.04
C ALA A 59 -17.49 11.99 -18.19
N GLY A 60 -17.55 12.10 -16.85
CA GLY A 60 -17.49 10.95 -15.93
C GLY A 60 -16.13 10.26 -15.89
N ARG A 61 -15.08 10.91 -16.41
CA ARG A 61 -13.74 10.34 -16.52
C ARG A 61 -12.83 10.67 -15.34
N MET A 62 -13.34 11.09 -14.17
CA MET A 62 -12.45 11.36 -13.04
C MET A 62 -13.02 11.06 -11.65
N GLY A 63 -12.14 10.44 -10.85
CA GLY A 63 -12.27 10.06 -9.45
C GLY A 63 -11.25 8.96 -9.13
N LEU A 64 -11.39 7.81 -9.82
CA LEU A 64 -10.56 6.61 -9.60
C LEU A 64 -9.70 6.18 -10.81
N HIS A 65 -10.07 6.55 -12.05
CA HIS A 65 -9.36 6.07 -13.25
C HIS A 65 -7.90 6.55 -13.35
N ARG A 66 -7.57 7.73 -12.78
CA ARG A 66 -6.17 8.20 -12.70
C ARG A 66 -5.29 7.32 -11.81
N TYR A 67 -5.90 6.62 -10.85
CA TYR A 67 -5.20 5.72 -9.93
C TYR A 67 -5.17 4.29 -10.44
N GLN A 68 -5.84 3.99 -11.58
CA GLN A 68 -5.95 2.63 -12.09
C GLN A 68 -4.56 2.01 -12.35
N ALA A 69 -3.71 2.70 -13.11
CA ALA A 69 -2.37 2.19 -13.40
C ALA A 69 -1.51 2.01 -12.12
N PRO A 70 -1.41 3.00 -11.20
CA PRO A 70 -0.74 2.79 -9.93
C PRO A 70 -1.31 1.63 -9.08
N ILE A 71 -2.63 1.44 -9.09
CA ILE A 71 -3.30 0.33 -8.38
C ILE A 71 -2.95 -1.00 -9.03
N ASP A 72 -2.97 -1.11 -10.35
CA ASP A 72 -2.66 -2.32 -11.09
C ASP A 72 -1.20 -2.74 -10.87
N ASP A 73 -0.27 -1.78 -10.89
CA ASP A 73 1.15 -2.01 -10.60
C ASP A 73 1.35 -2.50 -9.15
N ALA A 74 0.68 -1.88 -8.19
CA ALA A 74 0.74 -2.30 -6.79
C ALA A 74 0.16 -3.71 -6.58
N LYS A 75 -0.96 -4.03 -7.23
CA LYS A 75 -1.56 -5.37 -7.21
C LYS A 75 -0.62 -6.41 -7.81
N ALA A 76 0.05 -6.10 -8.92
CA ALA A 76 0.99 -7.00 -9.56
C ALA A 76 2.20 -7.34 -8.66
N GLU A 77 2.78 -6.34 -7.98
CA GLU A 77 3.89 -6.57 -7.06
C GLU A 77 3.49 -7.37 -5.82
N VAL A 78 2.32 -7.07 -5.23
CA VAL A 78 1.79 -7.84 -4.10
C VAL A 78 1.52 -9.28 -4.52
N ALA A 79 0.87 -9.48 -5.67
CA ALA A 79 0.56 -10.81 -6.21
C ALA A 79 1.82 -11.64 -6.43
N ARG A 80 2.88 -11.03 -6.98
CA ARG A 80 4.20 -11.67 -7.13
C ARG A 80 4.81 -12.05 -5.77
N PHE A 81 4.67 -11.21 -4.75
CA PHE A 81 5.21 -11.45 -3.42
C PHE A 81 4.52 -12.61 -2.70
N ILE A 82 3.19 -12.73 -2.81
CA ILE A 82 2.41 -13.79 -2.17
C ILE A 82 2.11 -14.98 -3.09
N ASN A 83 2.63 -14.97 -4.32
CA ASN A 83 2.48 -16.01 -5.34
C ASN A 83 1.02 -16.30 -5.72
N CYS A 84 0.27 -15.26 -6.08
CA CYS A 84 -1.09 -15.35 -6.64
C CYS A 84 -1.23 -14.53 -7.94
N SER A 85 -2.43 -14.50 -8.53
CA SER A 85 -2.77 -13.59 -9.63
C SER A 85 -3.07 -12.17 -9.13
N PRO A 86 -2.75 -11.11 -9.88
CA PRO A 86 -3.20 -9.75 -9.56
C PRO A 86 -4.72 -9.64 -9.38
N ASP A 87 -5.51 -10.44 -10.08
CA ASP A 87 -6.97 -10.46 -9.96
C ASP A 87 -7.46 -10.99 -8.60
N GLU A 88 -6.61 -11.73 -7.88
CA GLU A 88 -6.87 -12.24 -6.54
C GLU A 88 -6.47 -11.24 -5.44
N VAL A 89 -5.95 -10.07 -5.80
CA VAL A 89 -5.53 -9.03 -4.86
C VAL A 89 -6.54 -7.89 -4.80
N ALA A 90 -7.03 -7.61 -3.59
CA ALA A 90 -7.75 -6.39 -3.26
C ALA A 90 -6.88 -5.50 -2.35
N LEU A 91 -6.78 -4.21 -2.68
CA LEU A 91 -6.10 -3.23 -1.83
C LEU A 91 -7.12 -2.56 -0.92
N THR A 92 -6.91 -2.65 0.39
CA THR A 92 -7.75 -2.03 1.43
C THR A 92 -6.93 -1.09 2.29
N ASP A 93 -7.60 -0.22 3.05
CA ASP A 93 -6.98 0.74 3.97
C ASP A 93 -6.40 0.07 5.24
N SER A 94 -6.96 -1.05 5.67
CA SER A 94 -6.50 -1.81 6.84
C SER A 94 -6.93 -3.28 6.81
N SER A 95 -6.31 -4.09 7.67
CA SER A 95 -6.72 -5.49 7.92
C SER A 95 -8.15 -5.57 8.49
N THR A 96 -8.53 -4.64 9.37
CA THR A 96 -9.88 -4.57 9.95
C THR A 96 -10.94 -4.35 8.87
N THR A 97 -10.69 -3.43 7.93
CA THR A 97 -11.60 -3.20 6.81
C THR A 97 -11.67 -4.41 5.89
N ALA A 98 -10.54 -5.06 5.58
CA ALA A 98 -10.55 -6.29 4.78
C ALA A 98 -11.39 -7.40 5.43
N MET A 99 -11.24 -7.63 6.74
CA MET A 99 -12.08 -8.58 7.47
C MET A 99 -13.55 -8.22 7.38
N ASN A 100 -13.90 -6.94 7.55
CA ASN A 100 -15.28 -6.49 7.42
C ASN A 100 -15.82 -6.72 6.00
N VAL A 101 -15.08 -6.39 4.95
CA VAL A 101 -15.50 -6.63 3.56
C VAL A 101 -15.79 -8.11 3.34
N PHE A 102 -14.94 -9.00 3.86
CA PHE A 102 -15.15 -10.44 3.75
C PHE A 102 -16.41 -10.89 4.52
N LEU A 103 -16.52 -10.53 5.80
CA LEU A 103 -17.65 -10.94 6.64
C LEU A 103 -19.00 -10.38 6.14
N TRP A 104 -19.04 -9.15 5.64
CA TRP A 104 -20.28 -8.59 5.10
C TRP A 104 -20.58 -9.05 3.68
N GLY A 105 -19.58 -9.54 2.94
CA GLY A 105 -19.72 -10.02 1.57
C GLY A 105 -19.97 -11.52 1.44
N TYR A 106 -19.78 -12.29 2.51
CA TYR A 106 -20.00 -13.73 2.53
C TYR A 106 -21.48 -14.06 2.75
N ASP A 107 -22.02 -14.97 1.94
CA ASP A 107 -23.38 -15.47 2.08
C ASP A 107 -23.41 -16.64 3.07
N PHE A 108 -23.53 -16.32 4.36
CA PHE A 108 -23.57 -17.33 5.42
C PHE A 108 -24.83 -18.19 5.33
N ALA A 109 -24.63 -19.50 5.37
CA ALA A 109 -25.69 -20.50 5.44
C ALA A 109 -25.77 -21.13 6.84
N PRO A 110 -26.94 -21.69 7.23
CA PRO A 110 -27.03 -22.48 8.45
C PRO A 110 -26.04 -23.65 8.43
N GLY A 111 -25.11 -23.68 9.40
CA GLY A 111 -24.08 -24.70 9.53
C GLY A 111 -22.66 -24.24 9.21
N ASP A 112 -22.46 -23.01 8.74
CA ASP A 112 -21.13 -22.42 8.59
C ASP A 112 -20.53 -22.03 9.96
N GLU A 113 -19.20 -22.17 10.12
CA GLU A 113 -18.41 -21.80 11.31
C GLU A 113 -17.21 -20.92 10.95
#